data_AF-A0A358PHG6-F1
#
_entry.id   AF-A0A358PHG6-F1
#
_cell.length_a   1.000
_cell.length_b   1.000
_cell.length_c   1.000
_cell.angle_alpha   90.00
_cell.angle_beta   90.00
_cell.angle_gamma   90.00
#
_symmetry.space_group_name_H-M   'P 1'
#
loop_
_entity.id
_entity.type
_entity.pdbx_description
1 polymer ?
#
loop_
_entity_poly.entity_id
_entity_poly.type
_entity_poly.pdbx_seq_one_letter_code
_entity_poly.pdbx_strand_id
1 'polypeptide(L)'
;MNTKIQEKLKLLPDKPGVYKMFNAQGELIYVGKAVNLKNRVRQYFQSQKNHTAKVRAMVSNICDFDFVIVTNETEALNLESNLIKQNMPYYNILLKDDKHFPYIRIDFRQDFPRVEIVRRYKRDGAKYFGPYLSSFMLRESIEAVRENFPVRQCKHDIGRMIARGERPCLMYHVGKCCAPCTGKVTREQYHELLNEVAALFEGNCKPYIAKLTEQMQKESQNLNFEKAAQLRDRIRAIKSVSEKQIASSATDKCYDVFALARDELGTLAYGLFV
;
A
#
# COMPACT_ATOMS: atom_id res chain seq x y z
N MET A 1 -38.51 10.31 7.11
CA MET A 1 -37.07 10.15 7.40
C MET A 1 -36.92 9.95 8.90
N ASN A 2 -36.21 8.91 9.34
CA ASN A 2 -36.10 8.54 10.76
C ASN A 2 -35.42 9.67 11.57
N THR A 3 -35.98 10.02 12.73
CA THR A 3 -35.47 11.07 13.64
C THR A 3 -34.01 10.83 14.02
N LYS A 4 -33.63 9.56 14.23
CA LYS A 4 -32.25 9.13 14.54
C LYS A 4 -31.26 9.51 13.43
N ILE A 5 -31.65 9.35 12.17
CA ILE A 5 -30.80 9.70 11.01
C ILE A 5 -30.62 11.21 10.93
N GLN A 6 -31.69 11.98 11.18
CA GLN A 6 -31.60 13.45 11.14
C GLN A 6 -30.63 14.00 12.19
N GLU A 7 -30.61 13.42 13.39
CA GLU A 7 -29.65 13.79 14.43
C GLU A 7 -28.22 13.41 14.07
N LYS A 8 -28.00 12.17 13.60
CA LYS A 8 -26.67 11.73 13.13
C LYS A 8 -26.12 12.59 11.98
N LEU A 9 -26.97 13.10 11.10
CA LEU A 9 -26.55 13.98 9.99
C LEU A 9 -26.02 15.35 10.46
N LYS A 10 -26.36 15.78 11.68
CA LYS A 10 -25.82 17.01 12.28
C LYS A 10 -24.38 16.81 12.79
N LEU A 11 -24.02 15.58 13.17
CA LEU A 11 -22.71 15.20 13.71
C LEU A 11 -21.65 14.94 12.63
N LEU A 12 -22.02 14.99 11.35
CA LEU A 12 -21.09 14.70 10.26
C LEU A 12 -20.00 15.78 10.12
N PRO A 13 -18.71 15.39 10.10
CA PRO A 13 -17.61 16.31 9.98
C PRO A 13 -17.33 16.70 8.52
N ASP A 14 -16.74 17.88 8.35
CA ASP A 14 -16.16 18.35 7.09
C ASP A 14 -14.74 17.78 6.87
N LYS A 15 -14.63 16.44 6.96
CA LYS A 15 -13.35 15.69 6.85
C LYS A 15 -13.48 14.49 5.90
N PRO A 16 -12.36 13.98 5.35
CA PRO A 16 -12.37 12.74 4.58
C PRO A 16 -12.66 11.54 5.48
N GLY A 17 -13.23 10.49 4.90
CA GLY A 17 -13.58 9.29 5.64
C GLY A 17 -14.37 8.27 4.84
N VAL A 18 -14.74 7.20 5.53
CA VAL A 18 -15.58 6.11 5.02
C VAL A 18 -16.88 6.09 5.79
N TYR A 19 -18.00 5.96 5.10
CA TYR A 19 -19.32 5.79 5.70
C TYR A 19 -19.87 4.39 5.42
N LYS A 20 -20.63 3.87 6.38
CA LYS A 20 -21.25 2.54 6.42
C LYS A 20 -22.75 2.72 6.57
N MET A 21 -23.54 2.07 5.72
CA MET A 21 -25.01 2.15 5.74
C MET A 21 -25.59 0.81 6.13
N PHE A 22 -26.58 0.82 7.02
CA PHE A 22 -27.18 -0.37 7.60
C PHE A 22 -28.69 -0.43 7.36
N ASN A 23 -29.22 -1.64 7.21
CA ASN A 23 -30.67 -1.87 7.13
C ASN A 23 -31.33 -2.00 8.52
N ALA A 24 -32.63 -2.28 8.53
CA ALA A 24 -33.41 -2.42 9.77
C ALA A 24 -32.93 -3.59 10.66
N GLN A 25 -32.32 -4.60 10.04
CA GLN A 25 -31.74 -5.78 10.69
C GLN A 25 -30.34 -5.53 11.25
N GLY A 26 -29.77 -4.34 11.02
CA GLY A 26 -28.39 -4.00 11.42
C GLY A 26 -27.32 -4.53 10.47
N GLU A 27 -27.68 -5.04 9.30
CA GLU A 27 -26.73 -5.57 8.32
C GLU A 27 -26.10 -4.44 7.50
N LEU A 28 -24.80 -4.56 7.23
CA LEU A 28 -24.08 -3.61 6.40
C LEU A 28 -24.46 -3.79 4.92
N ILE A 29 -25.24 -2.85 4.39
CA ILE A 29 -25.76 -2.92 3.02
C ILE A 29 -24.96 -2.09 2.02
N TYR A 30 -24.21 -1.09 2.48
CA TYR A 30 -23.35 -0.27 1.63
C TYR A 30 -22.18 0.37 2.40
N VAL A 31 -21.03 0.47 1.74
CA VAL A 31 -19.85 1.22 2.20
C VAL A 31 -19.44 2.19 1.10
N GLY A 32 -19.07 3.42 1.48
CA GLY A 32 -18.51 4.37 0.53
C GLY A 32 -17.48 5.32 1.15
N LYS A 33 -16.57 5.84 0.33
CA LYS A 33 -15.63 6.91 0.74
C LYS A 33 -16.14 8.31 0.40
N ALA A 34 -15.62 9.30 1.12
CA ALA A 34 -15.86 10.72 0.87
C ALA A 34 -14.62 11.55 1.17
N VAL A 35 -14.35 12.57 0.34
CA VAL A 35 -13.40 13.65 0.68
C VAL A 35 -13.99 14.57 1.75
N ASN A 36 -15.31 14.73 1.73
CA ASN A 36 -16.07 15.42 2.77
C ASN A 36 -17.31 14.57 3.13
N LEU A 37 -17.28 13.98 4.33
CA LEU A 37 -18.34 13.09 4.81
C LEU A 37 -19.70 13.80 4.92
N LYS A 38 -19.73 15.03 5.43
CA LYS A 38 -20.95 15.83 5.59
C LYS A 38 -21.68 16.03 4.27
N ASN A 39 -20.98 16.50 3.24
CA ASN A 39 -21.57 16.74 1.93
C ASN A 39 -22.02 15.44 1.28
N ARG A 40 -21.18 14.40 1.33
CA ARG A 40 -21.44 13.14 0.63
C ARG A 40 -22.61 12.37 1.24
N VAL A 41 -22.67 12.26 2.56
CA VAL A 41 -23.72 11.49 3.25
C VAL A 41 -25.06 12.22 3.18
N ARG A 42 -25.07 13.55 3.35
CA ARG A 42 -26.31 14.34 3.23
C ARG A 42 -26.95 14.23 1.85
N GLN A 43 -26.15 14.09 0.79
CA GLN A 43 -26.65 13.93 -0.58
C GLN A 43 -27.62 12.74 -0.75
N TYR A 44 -27.47 11.67 0.05
CA TYR A 44 -28.37 10.51 0.01
C TYR A 44 -29.76 10.80 0.59
N PHE A 45 -29.88 11.78 1.47
CA PHE A 45 -31.13 12.09 2.16
C PHE A 45 -31.77 13.40 1.69
N GLN A 46 -31.19 14.04 0.68
CA GLN A 46 -31.77 15.17 -0.05
C GLN A 46 -32.73 14.69 -1.15
N SER A 47 -33.25 15.62 -1.97
CA SER A 47 -34.24 15.35 -3.01
C SER A 47 -33.88 14.15 -3.90
N GLN A 48 -34.82 13.18 -3.96
CA GLN A 48 -34.67 11.92 -4.69
C GLN A 48 -34.62 12.09 -6.22
N LYS A 49 -34.95 13.27 -6.75
CA LYS A 49 -35.01 13.54 -8.20
C LYS A 49 -33.68 13.31 -8.92
N ASN A 50 -32.56 13.47 -8.21
CA ASN A 50 -31.21 13.33 -8.77
C ASN A 50 -30.56 11.96 -8.50
N HIS A 51 -31.28 11.01 -7.89
CA HIS A 51 -30.74 9.69 -7.59
C HIS A 51 -31.05 8.69 -8.71
N THR A 52 -30.08 7.84 -9.03
CA THR A 52 -30.30 6.69 -9.91
C THR A 52 -31.23 5.67 -9.24
N ALA A 53 -31.86 4.79 -10.03
CA ALA A 53 -32.77 3.76 -9.50
C ALA A 53 -32.11 2.90 -8.39
N LYS A 54 -30.84 2.52 -8.59
CA LYS A 54 -30.04 1.80 -7.58
C LYS A 54 -29.90 2.60 -6.28
N VAL A 55 -29.54 3.88 -6.38
CA VAL A 55 -29.34 4.73 -5.19
C VAL A 55 -30.66 4.91 -4.44
N ARG A 56 -31.78 5.10 -5.15
CA ARG A 56 -33.11 5.18 -4.50
C ARG A 56 -33.46 3.90 -3.75
N ALA A 57 -33.25 2.73 -4.36
CA ALA A 57 -33.49 1.44 -3.73
C ALA A 57 -32.57 1.18 -2.52
N MET A 58 -31.31 1.63 -2.59
CA MET A 58 -30.40 1.56 -1.45
C MET A 58 -30.90 2.46 -0.32
N VAL A 59 -31.19 3.74 -0.61
CA VAL A 59 -31.62 4.74 0.37
C VAL A 59 -32.92 4.33 1.08
N SER A 60 -33.87 3.73 0.37
CA SER A 60 -35.11 3.23 0.99
C SER A 60 -34.88 2.13 2.03
N ASN A 61 -33.75 1.41 1.95
CA ASN A 61 -33.38 0.35 2.87
C ASN A 61 -32.40 0.81 3.96
N ILE A 62 -32.02 2.09 4.02
CA ILE A 62 -31.14 2.62 5.07
C ILE A 62 -31.97 2.93 6.32
N CYS A 63 -31.62 2.28 7.43
CA CYS A 63 -32.19 2.54 8.75
C CYS A 63 -31.17 3.15 9.72
N ASP A 64 -29.87 2.95 9.48
CA ASP A 64 -28.79 3.59 10.24
C ASP A 64 -27.56 3.81 9.38
N PHE A 65 -26.65 4.68 9.82
CA PHE A 65 -25.34 4.85 9.22
C PHE A 65 -24.27 5.20 10.25
N ASP A 66 -23.04 4.80 9.98
CA ASP A 66 -21.84 5.18 10.74
C ASP A 66 -20.77 5.73 9.81
N PHE A 67 -19.74 6.35 10.38
CA PHE A 67 -18.59 6.82 9.63
C PHE A 67 -17.29 6.70 10.43
N VAL A 68 -16.18 6.60 9.71
CA VAL A 68 -14.82 6.64 10.24
C VAL A 68 -14.10 7.80 9.56
N ILE A 69 -13.59 8.73 10.36
CA ILE A 69 -12.76 9.84 9.89
C ILE A 69 -11.37 9.30 9.64
N VAL A 70 -10.77 9.70 8.52
CA VAL A 70 -9.39 9.33 8.16
C VAL A 70 -8.60 10.60 7.86
N THR A 71 -7.29 10.47 7.76
CA THR A 71 -6.39 11.63 7.57
C THR A 71 -6.34 12.11 6.12
N ASN A 72 -6.50 11.21 5.14
CA ASN A 72 -6.40 11.54 3.72
C ASN A 72 -7.26 10.61 2.83
N GLU A 73 -7.38 10.96 1.54
CA GLU A 73 -8.22 10.22 0.60
C GLU A 73 -7.73 8.78 0.33
N THR A 74 -6.42 8.56 0.38
CA THR A 74 -5.77 7.25 0.19
C THR A 74 -6.19 6.28 1.29
N GLU A 75 -6.18 6.75 2.54
CA GLU A 75 -6.63 5.98 3.71
C GLU A 75 -8.12 5.66 3.62
N ALA A 76 -8.94 6.62 3.17
CA ALA A 76 -10.37 6.40 2.92
C ALA A 76 -10.61 5.28 1.91
N LEU A 77 -9.81 5.26 0.83
CA LEU A 77 -9.92 4.24 -0.21
C LEU A 77 -9.50 2.85 0.28
N ASN A 78 -8.43 2.76 1.07
CA ASN A 78 -7.98 1.50 1.66
C ASN A 78 -9.02 0.92 2.62
N LEU A 79 -9.52 1.76 3.55
CA LEU A 79 -10.51 1.35 4.52
C LEU A 79 -11.83 0.96 3.84
N GLU A 80 -12.28 1.72 2.84
CA GLU A 80 -13.46 1.38 2.04
C GLU A 80 -13.29 0.01 1.37
N SER A 81 -12.15 -0.24 0.71
CA SER A 81 -11.93 -1.51 0.02
C SER A 81 -11.89 -2.69 0.99
N ASN A 82 -11.23 -2.54 2.14
CA ASN A 82 -11.18 -3.59 3.16
C ASN A 82 -12.58 -3.92 3.69
N LEU A 83 -13.36 -2.91 4.03
CA LEU A 83 -14.74 -3.08 4.51
C LEU A 83 -15.65 -3.72 3.46
N ILE A 84 -15.53 -3.34 2.18
CA ILE A 84 -16.30 -3.96 1.10
C ILE A 84 -15.92 -5.43 0.94
N LYS A 85 -14.63 -5.77 0.98
CA LYS A 85 -14.15 -7.16 0.81
C LYS A 85 -14.53 -8.06 1.98
N GLN A 86 -14.47 -7.53 3.21
CA GLN A 86 -14.79 -8.29 4.42
C GLN A 86 -16.29 -8.59 4.54
N ASN A 87 -17.14 -7.64 4.15
CA ASN A 87 -18.58 -7.72 4.42
C ASN A 87 -19.44 -7.97 3.17
N MET A 88 -18.85 -7.83 1.97
CA MET A 88 -19.50 -7.96 0.67
C MET A 88 -20.90 -7.30 0.59
N PRO A 89 -21.04 -6.01 0.97
CA PRO A 89 -22.35 -5.38 1.17
C PRO A 89 -23.21 -5.42 -0.10
N TYR A 90 -24.50 -5.68 0.05
CA TYR A 90 -25.41 -5.95 -1.08
C TYR A 90 -25.35 -4.88 -2.19
N TYR A 91 -25.34 -3.58 -1.84
CA TYR A 91 -25.37 -2.49 -2.84
C TYR A 91 -24.01 -2.04 -3.37
N ASN A 92 -22.88 -2.52 -2.84
CA ASN A 92 -21.58 -2.28 -3.47
C ASN A 92 -21.52 -3.10 -4.77
N ILE A 93 -21.08 -2.52 -5.89
CA ILE A 93 -20.95 -3.22 -7.19
C ILE A 93 -19.47 -3.24 -7.59
N LEU A 94 -18.83 -2.07 -7.56
CA LEU A 94 -17.39 -1.93 -7.69
C LEU A 94 -16.71 -2.43 -6.41
N LEU A 95 -15.49 -2.97 -6.55
CA LEU A 95 -14.69 -3.56 -5.46
C LEU A 95 -15.23 -4.87 -4.85
N LYS A 96 -16.35 -5.41 -5.37
CA LYS A 96 -16.74 -6.81 -5.17
C LYS A 96 -15.97 -7.79 -6.04
N ASP A 97 -15.43 -7.30 -7.15
CA ASP A 97 -14.54 -8.07 -8.01
C ASP A 97 -13.28 -8.48 -7.24
N ASP A 98 -12.89 -9.73 -7.46
CA ASP A 98 -11.70 -10.41 -6.96
C ASP A 98 -10.36 -9.80 -7.43
N LYS A 99 -10.36 -8.52 -7.82
CA LYS A 99 -9.17 -7.72 -8.14
C LYS A 99 -8.49 -7.38 -6.83
N HIS A 100 -7.85 -8.38 -6.26
CA HIS A 100 -6.94 -8.22 -5.15
C HIS A 100 -5.89 -7.17 -5.53
N PHE A 101 -5.60 -6.27 -4.59
CA PHE A 101 -4.57 -5.27 -4.80
C PHE A 101 -3.24 -5.96 -5.09
N PRO A 102 -2.44 -5.47 -6.05
CA PRO A 102 -1.13 -6.03 -6.30
C PRO A 102 -0.20 -5.73 -5.12
N TYR A 103 0.57 -6.73 -4.74
CA TYR A 103 1.63 -6.71 -3.75
C TYR A 103 2.95 -7.00 -4.44
N ILE A 104 4.02 -6.53 -3.83
CA ILE A 104 5.37 -6.96 -4.13
C ILE A 104 5.72 -8.10 -3.18
N ARG A 105 6.20 -9.22 -3.69
CA ARG A 105 6.57 -10.41 -2.91
C ARG A 105 8.06 -10.68 -3.06
N ILE A 106 8.74 -10.92 -1.94
CA ILE A 106 10.14 -11.36 -1.88
C ILE A 106 10.23 -12.56 -0.93
N ASP A 107 10.71 -13.69 -1.43
CA ASP A 107 10.84 -14.93 -0.65
C ASP A 107 12.28 -15.14 -0.18
N PHE A 108 12.60 -14.61 1.00
CA PHE A 108 13.95 -14.66 1.61
C PHE A 108 14.45 -16.07 1.96
N ARG A 109 13.65 -17.13 1.76
CA ARG A 109 14.13 -18.51 1.96
C ARG A 109 14.88 -19.04 0.75
N GLN A 110 14.67 -18.45 -0.43
CA GLN A 110 15.42 -18.78 -1.63
C GLN A 110 16.84 -18.20 -1.54
N ASP A 111 17.81 -18.87 -2.14
CA ASP A 111 19.20 -18.36 -2.14
C ASP A 111 19.32 -17.05 -2.93
N PHE A 112 18.65 -16.98 -4.09
CA PHE A 112 18.63 -15.80 -4.95
C PHE A 112 17.20 -15.37 -5.30
N PRO A 113 16.43 -14.80 -4.35
CA PRO A 113 15.03 -14.40 -4.55
C PRO A 113 14.86 -13.35 -5.64
N ARG A 114 13.70 -13.35 -6.28
CA ARG A 114 13.28 -12.28 -7.19
C ARG A 114 12.22 -11.40 -6.54
N VAL A 115 12.16 -10.14 -6.98
CA VAL A 115 11.10 -9.20 -6.63
C VAL A 115 9.91 -9.47 -7.56
N GLU A 116 8.81 -10.00 -7.01
CA GLU A 116 7.65 -10.43 -7.79
C GLU A 116 6.44 -9.55 -7.57
N ILE A 117 5.59 -9.46 -8.60
CA ILE A 117 4.25 -8.86 -8.48
C ILE A 117 3.26 -9.99 -8.29
N VAL A 118 2.56 -10.00 -7.16
CA VAL A 118 1.51 -10.97 -6.87
C VAL A 118 0.22 -10.25 -6.53
N ARG A 119 -0.92 -10.80 -6.96
CA ARG A 119 -2.22 -10.25 -6.57
C ARG A 119 -2.77 -10.92 -5.33
N ARG A 120 -2.37 -12.15 -5.03
CA ARG A 120 -2.86 -12.88 -3.86
C ARG A 120 -1.79 -12.93 -2.77
N TYR A 121 -2.14 -12.42 -1.60
CA TYR A 121 -1.40 -12.68 -0.38
C TYR A 121 -1.53 -14.16 -0.01
N LYS A 122 -0.42 -14.80 0.37
CA LYS A 122 -0.39 -16.16 0.88
C LYS A 122 0.38 -16.15 2.20
N ARG A 123 -0.06 -16.94 3.18
CA ARG A 123 0.71 -17.19 4.41
C ARG A 123 1.81 -18.22 4.15
N ASP A 124 2.66 -17.92 3.17
CA ASP A 124 3.71 -18.83 2.72
C ASP A 124 5.06 -18.52 3.38
N GLY A 125 5.18 -17.49 4.22
CA GLY A 125 6.43 -17.08 4.87
C GLY A 125 7.31 -16.15 4.02
N ALA A 126 6.88 -15.75 2.82
CA ALA A 126 7.52 -14.69 2.06
C ALA A 126 7.15 -13.31 2.65
N LYS A 127 7.99 -12.31 2.40
CA LYS A 127 7.67 -10.91 2.71
C LYS A 127 6.80 -10.33 1.60
N TYR A 128 5.76 -9.60 1.99
CA TYR A 128 4.83 -8.92 1.10
C TYR A 128 4.84 -7.42 1.41
N PHE A 129 4.97 -6.59 0.38
CA PHE A 129 4.92 -5.13 0.47
C PHE A 129 3.75 -4.61 -0.34
N GLY A 130 2.98 -3.67 0.21
CA GLY A 130 1.71 -3.20 -0.34
C GLY A 130 0.57 -3.32 0.68
N PRO A 131 -0.70 -3.20 0.29
CA PRO A 131 -1.25 -3.22 -1.07
C PRO A 131 -1.01 -1.93 -1.87
N TYR A 132 -0.71 -2.06 -3.17
CA TYR A 132 -0.60 -0.90 -4.06
C TYR A 132 -1.94 -0.57 -4.72
N LEU A 133 -2.39 0.68 -4.57
CA LEU A 133 -3.66 1.18 -5.09
C LEU A 133 -3.74 1.22 -6.62
N SER A 134 -2.60 1.36 -7.27
CA SER A 134 -2.49 1.40 -8.72
C SER A 134 -1.42 0.44 -9.20
N SER A 135 -1.74 -0.36 -10.20
CA SER A 135 -0.75 -1.18 -10.91
C SER A 135 0.33 -0.32 -11.59
N PHE A 136 0.03 0.95 -11.87
CA PHE A 136 1.01 1.91 -12.39
C PHE A 136 2.04 2.26 -11.32
N MET A 137 1.59 2.66 -10.13
CA MET A 137 2.47 3.00 -9.00
C MET A 137 3.39 1.83 -8.63
N LEU A 138 2.84 0.61 -8.59
CA LEU A 138 3.64 -0.58 -8.32
C LEU A 138 4.69 -0.85 -9.41
N ARG A 139 4.36 -0.61 -10.68
CA ARG A 139 5.33 -0.72 -11.78
C ARG A 139 6.43 0.34 -11.68
N GLU A 140 6.08 1.58 -11.34
CA GLU A 140 7.08 2.63 -11.08
C GLU A 140 8.01 2.27 -9.92
N SER A 141 7.47 1.76 -8.80
CA SER A 141 8.29 1.32 -7.66
C SER A 141 9.25 0.19 -8.04
N ILE A 142 8.80 -0.78 -8.83
CA ILE A 142 9.66 -1.87 -9.31
C ILE A 142 10.70 -1.37 -10.30
N GLU A 143 10.35 -0.44 -11.18
CA GLU A 143 11.31 0.13 -12.12
C GLU A 143 12.37 0.95 -11.39
N ALA A 144 11.97 1.73 -10.38
CA ALA A 144 12.90 2.40 -9.49
C ALA A 144 13.87 1.38 -8.84
N VAL A 145 13.36 0.24 -8.35
CA VAL A 145 14.25 -0.81 -7.83
C VAL A 145 15.20 -1.34 -8.91
N ARG A 146 14.73 -1.59 -10.13
CA ARG A 146 15.56 -2.14 -11.21
C ARG A 146 16.64 -1.17 -11.72
N GLU A 147 16.39 0.12 -11.67
CA GLU A 147 17.37 1.15 -12.05
C GLU A 147 18.42 1.40 -10.95
N ASN A 148 18.03 1.19 -9.69
CA ASN A 148 18.86 1.57 -8.54
C ASN A 148 19.61 0.37 -7.93
N PHE A 149 19.04 -0.83 -8.02
CA PHE A 149 19.55 -2.03 -7.38
C PHE A 149 19.77 -3.13 -8.42
N PRO A 150 20.98 -3.72 -8.50
CA PRO A 150 21.30 -4.78 -9.45
C PRO A 150 20.71 -6.14 -9.03
N VAL A 151 19.39 -6.20 -8.81
CA VAL A 151 18.66 -7.41 -8.42
C VAL A 151 18.36 -8.29 -9.63
N ARG A 152 18.26 -9.60 -9.37
CA ARG A 152 17.93 -10.58 -10.39
C ARG A 152 16.50 -10.39 -10.90
N GLN A 153 16.34 -10.43 -12.23
CA GLN A 153 15.04 -10.37 -12.91
C GLN A 153 14.68 -11.68 -13.64
N CYS A 154 15.66 -12.54 -13.91
CA CYS A 154 15.46 -13.76 -14.68
C CYS A 154 14.69 -14.84 -13.89
N LYS A 155 13.93 -15.68 -14.59
CA LYS A 155 13.17 -16.79 -14.00
C LYS A 155 13.94 -18.11 -13.88
N HIS A 156 15.19 -18.15 -14.37
CA HIS A 156 16.02 -19.36 -14.41
C HIS A 156 16.42 -19.88 -13.03
N ASP A 157 16.70 -21.17 -12.92
CA ASP A 157 17.23 -21.76 -11.70
C ASP A 157 18.72 -21.40 -11.55
N ILE A 158 19.04 -20.49 -10.63
CA ILE A 158 20.41 -19.99 -10.45
C ILE A 158 21.37 -21.09 -10.01
N GLY A 159 20.95 -22.03 -9.17
CA GLY A 159 21.81 -23.12 -8.72
C GLY A 159 22.26 -23.99 -9.89
N ARG A 160 21.33 -24.28 -10.81
CA ARG A 160 21.64 -25.01 -12.05
C ARG A 160 22.56 -24.21 -13.00
N MET A 161 22.38 -22.88 -13.09
CA MET A 161 23.23 -22.02 -13.94
C MET A 161 24.67 -21.95 -13.41
N ILE A 162 24.84 -21.85 -12.08
CA ILE A 162 26.15 -21.88 -11.42
C ILE A 162 26.85 -23.20 -11.72
N ALA A 163 26.15 -24.33 -11.57
CA ALA A 163 26.72 -25.66 -11.85
C ALA A 163 27.16 -25.83 -13.32
N ARG A 164 26.54 -25.10 -14.26
CA ARG A 164 26.87 -25.12 -15.69
C ARG A 164 27.95 -24.11 -16.10
N GLY A 165 28.42 -23.27 -15.17
CA GLY A 165 29.39 -22.23 -15.48
C GLY A 165 28.86 -21.19 -16.48
N GLU A 166 27.60 -20.79 -16.33
CA GLU A 166 26.92 -19.94 -17.31
C GLU A 166 27.48 -18.51 -17.31
N ARG A 167 27.59 -17.92 -18.51
CA ARG A 167 28.11 -16.56 -18.69
C ARG A 167 27.08 -15.53 -18.19
N PRO A 168 27.53 -14.36 -17.69
CA PRO A 168 26.62 -13.29 -17.31
C PRO A 168 25.81 -12.80 -18.51
N CYS A 169 24.54 -12.47 -18.28
CA CYS A 169 23.64 -12.01 -19.32
C CYS A 169 23.75 -10.49 -19.55
N LEU A 170 23.02 -9.97 -20.55
CA LEU A 170 22.99 -8.54 -20.87
C LEU A 170 22.66 -7.66 -19.65
N MET A 171 21.76 -8.10 -18.77
CA MET A 171 21.37 -7.33 -17.58
C MET A 171 22.55 -7.05 -16.64
N TYR A 172 23.56 -7.93 -16.59
CA TYR A 172 24.79 -7.68 -15.85
C TYR A 172 25.65 -6.63 -16.54
N HIS A 173 25.83 -6.76 -17.85
CA HIS A 173 26.65 -5.82 -18.63
C HIS A 173 26.09 -4.40 -18.64
N VAL A 174 24.76 -4.24 -18.53
CA VAL A 174 24.11 -2.92 -18.38
C VAL A 174 23.91 -2.51 -16.90
N GLY A 175 24.50 -3.24 -15.94
CA GLY A 175 24.49 -2.88 -14.52
C GLY A 175 23.17 -3.10 -13.77
N LYS A 176 22.18 -3.75 -14.38
CA LYS A 176 20.85 -4.03 -13.80
C LYS A 176 20.77 -5.35 -13.02
N CYS A 177 21.84 -6.15 -12.99
CA CYS A 177 21.91 -7.40 -12.24
C CYS A 177 23.34 -7.69 -11.77
N CYS A 178 23.50 -8.21 -10.55
CA CYS A 178 24.81 -8.62 -10.01
C CYS A 178 25.31 -9.99 -10.53
N ALA A 179 24.56 -10.63 -11.44
CA ALA A 179 24.89 -11.94 -12.03
C ALA A 179 25.18 -13.07 -11.02
N PRO A 180 24.24 -13.39 -10.09
CA PRO A 180 24.43 -14.51 -9.18
C PRO A 180 24.58 -15.86 -9.92
N CYS A 181 24.09 -15.96 -11.16
CA CYS A 181 24.26 -17.12 -12.04
C CYS A 181 25.73 -17.49 -12.34
N THR A 182 26.67 -16.56 -12.13
CA THR A 182 28.11 -16.81 -12.34
C THR A 182 28.80 -17.43 -11.13
N GLY A 183 28.10 -17.56 -10.00
CA GLY A 183 28.66 -18.10 -8.74
C GLY A 183 29.60 -17.13 -8.01
N LYS A 184 29.84 -15.94 -8.55
CA LYS A 184 30.72 -14.92 -7.94
C LYS A 184 30.06 -14.13 -6.81
N VAL A 185 28.74 -14.19 -6.71
CA VAL A 185 27.95 -13.51 -5.67
C VAL A 185 27.46 -14.55 -4.70
N THR A 186 27.80 -14.37 -3.43
CA THR A 186 27.35 -15.25 -2.34
C THR A 186 25.88 -15.01 -2.01
N ARG A 187 25.24 -15.96 -1.33
CA ARG A 187 23.87 -15.82 -0.84
C ARG A 187 23.77 -14.60 0.09
N GLU A 188 24.73 -14.45 0.98
CA GLU A 188 24.76 -13.40 2.00
C GLU A 188 24.81 -12.01 1.35
N GLN A 189 25.71 -11.80 0.39
CA GLN A 189 25.82 -10.55 -0.36
C GLN A 189 24.53 -10.22 -1.12
N TYR A 190 23.88 -11.22 -1.71
CA TYR A 190 22.62 -11.01 -2.42
C TYR A 190 21.47 -10.68 -1.46
N HIS A 191 21.45 -11.29 -0.27
CA HIS A 191 20.44 -11.03 0.76
C HIS A 191 20.62 -9.66 1.40
N GLU A 192 21.85 -9.16 1.57
CA GLU A 192 22.10 -7.77 1.97
C GLU A 192 21.49 -6.79 0.96
N LEU A 193 21.70 -7.01 -0.35
CA LEU A 193 21.08 -6.21 -1.40
C LEU A 193 19.55 -6.28 -1.34
N LEU A 194 18.97 -7.46 -1.09
CA LEU A 194 17.52 -7.60 -0.94
C LEU A 194 16.97 -6.93 0.32
N ASN A 195 17.73 -6.87 1.40
CA ASN A 195 17.35 -6.15 2.61
C ASN A 195 17.28 -4.64 2.34
N GLU A 196 18.20 -4.10 1.53
CA GLU A 196 18.12 -2.69 1.10
C GLU A 196 16.88 -2.42 0.24
N VAL A 197 16.53 -3.35 -0.65
CA VAL A 197 15.29 -3.29 -1.44
C VAL A 197 14.04 -3.42 -0.56
N ALA A 198 14.06 -4.28 0.45
CA ALA A 198 12.96 -4.41 1.40
C ALA A 198 12.78 -3.14 2.23
N ALA A 199 13.87 -2.54 2.71
CA ALA A 199 13.82 -1.28 3.46
C ALA A 199 13.24 -0.12 2.62
N LEU A 200 13.52 -0.10 1.31
CA LEU A 200 12.90 0.83 0.38
C LEU A 200 11.37 0.63 0.34
N PHE A 201 10.91 -0.61 0.21
CA PHE A 201 9.49 -0.93 0.17
C PHE A 201 8.77 -0.78 1.52
N GLU A 202 9.49 -0.84 2.63
CA GLU A 202 8.97 -0.54 3.99
C GLU A 202 8.89 0.98 4.26
N GLY A 203 9.36 1.83 3.33
CA GLY A 203 9.36 3.28 3.46
C GLY A 203 10.46 3.83 4.37
N ASN A 204 11.38 2.98 4.85
CA ASN A 204 12.53 3.38 5.66
C ASN A 204 13.72 3.77 4.77
N CYS A 205 13.51 4.76 3.90
CA CYS A 205 14.49 5.18 2.91
C CYS A 205 15.60 6.07 3.48
N LYS A 206 15.40 6.67 4.67
CA LYS A 206 16.35 7.61 5.30
C LYS A 206 17.77 7.04 5.49
N PRO A 207 17.96 5.87 6.14
CA PRO A 207 19.29 5.30 6.32
C PRO A 207 19.95 4.91 4.99
N TYR A 208 19.16 4.46 4.03
CA TYR A 208 19.68 4.09 2.71
C TYR A 208 20.11 5.31 1.89
N ILE A 209 19.33 6.38 1.89
CA ILE A 209 19.70 7.67 1.30
C ILE A 209 20.98 8.21 1.93
N ALA A 210 21.14 8.08 3.25
CA ALA A 210 22.35 8.52 3.94
C ALA A 210 23.60 7.76 3.44
N LYS A 211 23.52 6.43 3.36
CA LYS A 211 24.59 5.56 2.83
C LYS A 211 24.96 5.91 1.37
N LEU A 212 23.96 6.12 0.51
CA LEU A 212 24.21 6.54 -0.87
C LEU A 212 24.81 7.95 -0.96
N THR A 213 24.43 8.85 -0.06
CA THR A 213 24.97 10.21 -0.01
C THR A 213 26.44 10.19 0.40
N GLU A 214 26.80 9.35 1.38
CA GLU A 214 28.18 9.13 1.79
C GLU A 214 29.03 8.54 0.66
N GLN A 215 28.53 7.51 -0.03
CA GLN A 215 29.19 6.93 -1.21
C GLN A 215 29.36 7.96 -2.34
N MET A 216 28.32 8.76 -2.61
CA MET A 216 28.37 9.84 -3.61
C MET A 216 29.45 10.86 -3.27
N GLN A 217 29.54 11.29 -2.00
CA GLN A 217 30.57 12.21 -1.54
C GLN A 217 31.97 11.61 -1.66
N LYS A 218 32.14 10.33 -1.32
CA LYS A 218 33.41 9.62 -1.45
C LYS A 218 33.86 9.49 -2.90
N GLU A 219 32.96 9.12 -3.81
CA GLU A 219 33.27 9.07 -5.25
C GLU A 219 33.58 10.46 -5.82
N SER A 220 32.88 11.50 -5.33
CA SER A 220 33.18 12.89 -5.70
C SER A 220 34.56 13.36 -5.21
N GLN A 221 34.97 12.95 -4.00
CA GLN A 221 36.32 13.22 -3.46
C GLN A 221 37.41 12.51 -4.27
N ASN A 222 37.11 11.29 -4.76
CA ASN A 222 38.00 10.52 -5.62
C ASN A 222 37.99 10.97 -7.09
N LEU A 223 37.37 12.12 -7.42
CA LEU A 223 37.23 12.67 -8.77
C LEU A 223 36.46 11.76 -9.76
N ASN A 224 35.71 10.77 -9.25
CA ASN A 224 34.86 9.87 -10.04
C ASN A 224 33.48 10.49 -10.28
N PHE A 225 33.43 11.61 -11.00
CA PHE A 225 32.20 12.40 -11.18
C PHE A 225 31.05 11.63 -11.85
N GLU A 226 31.34 10.69 -12.75
CA GLU A 226 30.31 9.85 -13.39
C GLU A 226 29.59 8.95 -12.38
N LYS A 227 30.35 8.30 -11.49
CA LYS A 227 29.78 7.45 -10.43
C LYS A 227 29.03 8.29 -9.40
N ALA A 228 29.56 9.44 -9.03
CA ALA A 228 28.88 10.38 -8.13
C ALA A 228 27.55 10.88 -8.74
N ALA A 229 27.51 11.19 -10.04
CA ALA A 229 26.30 11.59 -10.74
C ALA A 229 25.25 10.46 -10.77
N GLN A 230 25.66 9.22 -11.04
CA GLN A 230 24.78 8.05 -10.96
C GLN A 230 24.19 7.89 -9.55
N LEU A 231 25.01 7.96 -8.50
CA LEU A 231 24.54 7.87 -7.11
C LEU A 231 23.58 9.00 -6.74
N ARG A 232 23.83 10.23 -7.20
CA ARG A 232 22.94 11.38 -7.01
C ARG A 232 21.57 11.15 -7.65
N ASP A 233 21.55 10.70 -8.90
CA ASP A 233 20.31 10.49 -9.65
C ASP A 233 19.51 9.32 -9.04
N ARG A 234 20.21 8.31 -8.52
CA ARG A 234 19.62 7.25 -7.69
C ARG A 234 18.95 7.79 -6.42
N ILE A 235 19.65 8.65 -5.66
CA ILE A 235 19.08 9.31 -4.46
C ILE A 235 17.81 10.09 -4.80
N ARG A 236 17.79 10.82 -5.92
CA ARG A 236 16.61 11.57 -6.37
C ARG A 236 15.42 10.67 -6.70
N ALA A 237 15.66 9.57 -7.42
CA ALA A 237 14.62 8.59 -7.74
C ALA A 237 14.04 7.94 -6.48
N ILE A 238 14.88 7.63 -5.49
CA ILE A 238 14.44 7.04 -4.21
C ILE A 238 13.62 8.04 -3.40
N LYS A 239 14.05 9.32 -3.33
CA LYS A 239 13.30 10.37 -2.63
C LYS A 239 11.90 10.58 -3.23
N SER A 240 11.78 10.61 -4.56
CA SER A 240 10.49 10.82 -5.22
C SER A 240 9.49 9.67 -5.00
N VAL A 241 9.98 8.43 -4.86
CA VAL A 241 9.15 7.27 -4.50
C VAL A 241 8.81 7.28 -3.00
N SER A 242 9.78 7.61 -2.15
CA SER A 242 9.59 7.65 -0.69
C SER A 242 8.60 8.73 -0.27
N GLU A 243 8.64 9.92 -0.86
CA GLU A 243 7.69 11.01 -0.57
C GLU A 243 6.24 10.62 -0.92
N LYS A 244 6.07 9.78 -1.96
CA LYS A 244 4.75 9.23 -2.34
C LYS A 244 4.30 8.09 -1.41
N GLN A 245 5.21 7.42 -0.71
CA GLN A 245 4.93 6.22 0.12
C GLN A 245 4.87 6.49 1.64
N ILE A 246 5.51 7.56 2.15
CA ILE A 246 5.37 7.99 3.55
C ILE A 246 3.92 8.43 3.84
N ALA A 247 3.19 8.86 2.81
CA ALA A 247 1.75 9.11 2.89
C ALA A 247 0.88 7.84 3.03
N SER A 248 1.46 6.62 2.94
CA SER A 248 0.73 5.35 2.89
C SER A 248 1.15 4.29 3.92
N SER A 249 2.15 4.54 4.77
CA SER A 249 2.76 3.48 5.59
C SER A 249 2.58 3.73 7.09
N ALA A 250 1.40 3.40 7.63
CA ALA A 250 1.26 3.09 9.05
C ALA A 250 1.72 1.64 9.26
N THR A 251 2.54 1.45 10.28
CA THR A 251 3.46 0.32 10.50
C THR A 251 2.77 -1.04 10.71
N ASP A 252 3.43 -2.13 10.31
CA ASP A 252 3.07 -3.57 10.43
C ASP A 252 2.91 -4.11 11.88
N LYS A 253 2.60 -3.27 12.85
CA LYS A 253 2.33 -3.71 14.22
C LYS A 253 0.83 -3.77 14.43
N CYS A 254 0.33 -4.91 14.89
CA CYS A 254 -1.00 -4.97 15.44
C CYS A 254 -1.04 -4.06 16.67
N TYR A 255 -1.96 -3.10 16.66
CA TYR A 255 -2.16 -2.18 17.76
C TYR A 255 -3.59 -2.29 18.20
N ASP A 256 -3.78 -2.57 19.49
CA ASP A 256 -5.05 -2.39 20.15
C ASP A 256 -5.13 -0.92 20.57
N VAL A 257 -5.81 -0.12 19.76
CA VAL A 257 -5.97 1.31 20.02
C VAL A 257 -7.26 1.52 20.82
N PHE A 258 -7.10 1.93 22.07
CA PHE A 258 -8.22 2.31 22.93
C PHE A 258 -8.36 3.82 22.97
N ALA A 259 -9.48 4.34 22.48
CA ALA A 259 -9.87 5.73 22.65
C ALA A 259 -10.88 5.84 23.80
N LEU A 260 -10.59 6.72 24.76
CA LEU A 260 -11.46 7.03 25.89
C LEU A 260 -11.92 8.48 25.77
N ALA A 261 -13.24 8.67 25.77
CA ALA A 261 -13.87 9.98 25.88
C ALA A 261 -14.80 9.97 27.09
N ARG A 262 -14.67 10.99 27.94
CA ARG A 262 -15.52 11.17 29.12
C ARG A 262 -16.24 12.51 29.01
N ASP A 263 -17.54 12.48 29.29
CA ASP A 263 -18.39 13.66 29.44
C ASP A 263 -19.24 13.51 30.72
N GLU A 264 -20.00 14.54 31.10
CA GLU A 264 -20.85 14.57 32.31
C GLU A 264 -21.87 13.42 32.37
N LEU A 265 -22.27 12.89 31.21
CA LEU A 265 -23.26 11.82 31.07
C LEU A 265 -22.67 10.40 31.05
N GLY A 266 -21.33 10.24 30.95
CA GLY A 266 -20.73 8.92 30.94
C GLY A 266 -19.33 8.83 30.32
N THR A 267 -18.79 7.62 30.30
CA THR A 267 -17.49 7.31 29.69
C THR A 267 -17.67 6.35 28.52
N LEU A 268 -17.21 6.74 27.33
CA LEU A 268 -17.17 5.91 26.14
C LEU A 268 -15.73 5.40 25.94
N ALA A 269 -15.58 4.07 25.92
CA ALA A 269 -14.34 3.43 25.51
C ALA A 269 -14.56 2.76 24.15
N TYR A 270 -13.75 3.12 23.15
CA TYR A 270 -13.77 2.53 21.82
C TYR A 270 -12.45 1.81 21.57
N GLY A 271 -12.52 0.49 21.37
CA GLY A 271 -11.38 -0.32 20.97
C GLY A 271 -11.35 -0.53 19.46
N LEU A 272 -10.25 -0.17 18.83
CA LEU A 272 -9.93 -0.53 17.45
C LEU A 272 -8.79 -1.54 17.49
N PHE A 273 -9.09 -2.78 17.11
CA PHE A 273 -8.11 -3.85 16.97
C PHE A 273 -7.61 -3.83 15.52
N VAL A 274 -6.37 -3.40 15.32
CA VAL A 274 -5.70 -3.29 14.00
C VAL A 274 -4.68 -4.40 13.86
#